data_AF-A0A9Q0MLC9-F1
#
_entry.id   AF-A0A9Q0MLC9-F1
#
_cell.length_a   1.000
_cell.length_b   1.000
_cell.length_c   1.000
_cell.angle_alpha   90.00
_cell.angle_beta   90.00
_cell.angle_gamma   90.00
#
_symmetry.space_group_name_H-M   'P 1'
#
loop_
_entity.id
_entity.type
_entity.pdbx_description
1 polymer ?
#
loop_
_entity_poly.entity_id
_entity_poly.type
_entity_poly.pdbx_seq_one_letter_code
_entity_poly.pdbx_strand_id
1 'polypeptide(L)'
;NAFVLVCSLLSIFFVSDSCHQIYFESAKIGCLLYDDNYLALAEGQHFLSQIVNQPIKITAKEFYKLDRSFFATLTVGSITAAIMLVQFQVESA
;
A
#
# COMPACT_ATOMS: atom_id res chain seq x y z
N ASN A 1 17.07 19.54 3.55
CA ASN A 1 16.90 19.58 5.02
C ASN A 1 16.57 18.16 5.49
N ALA A 2 17.55 17.43 6.05
CA ALA A 2 17.42 15.98 6.29
C ALA A 2 16.29 15.61 7.25
N PHE A 3 16.03 16.46 8.24
CA PHE A 3 14.95 16.28 9.22
C PHE A 3 13.57 16.22 8.55
N VAL A 4 13.29 17.14 7.63
CA VAL A 4 12.01 17.18 6.89
C VAL A 4 11.80 15.90 6.10
N LEU A 5 12.86 15.40 5.43
CA LEU A 5 12.79 14.16 4.66
C LEU A 5 12.45 12.96 5.55
N VAL A 6 13.09 12.84 6.71
CA VAL A 6 12.82 11.75 7.66
C VAL A 6 11.38 11.82 8.17
N CYS A 7 10.90 13.00 8.56
CA CYS A 7 9.52 13.19 8.99
C CYS A 7 8.53 12.80 7.88
N SER A 8 8.77 13.23 6.64
CA SER A 8 7.91 12.89 5.50
C SER A 8 7.89 11.38 5.22
N LEU A 9 9.04 10.71 5.23
CA LEU A 9 9.12 9.26 5.03
C LEU A 9 8.40 8.51 6.15
N LEU A 10 8.54 8.93 7.41
CA LEU A 10 7.82 8.33 8.53
C LEU A 10 6.30 8.52 8.40
N SER A 11 5.83 9.71 8.04
CA SER A 11 4.39 9.93 7.81
C SER A 11 3.85 9.03 6.70
N ILE A 12 4.57 8.88 5.60
CA ILE A 12 4.17 8.01 4.49
C ILE A 12 4.20 6.53 4.92
N PHE A 13 5.17 6.13 5.72
CA PHE A 13 5.23 4.78 6.29
C PHE A 13 4.00 4.46 7.14
N PHE A 14 3.65 5.33 8.09
CA PHE A 14 2.48 5.12 8.96
C PHE A 14 1.17 5.03 8.17
N VAL A 15 1.00 5.90 7.17
CA VAL A 15 -0.19 5.86 6.30
C VAL A 15 -0.21 4.57 5.48
N SER A 16 0.91 4.18 4.88
CA SER A 16 1.01 2.99 4.04
C SER A 16 0.79 1.71 4.85
N ASP A 17 1.31 1.63 6.08
CA ASP A 17 1.10 0.49 6.96
C ASP A 17 -0.37 0.39 7.42
N SER A 18 -0.98 1.52 7.77
CA SER A 18 -2.42 1.56 8.12
C SER A 18 -3.29 1.08 6.94
N CYS A 19 -2.97 1.52 5.72
CA CYS A 19 -3.67 1.07 4.51
C CYS A 19 -3.48 -0.43 4.27
N HIS A 20 -2.26 -0.95 4.51
CA HIS A 20 -1.97 -2.38 4.41
C HIS A 20 -2.75 -3.21 5.44
N GLN A 21 -2.88 -2.72 6.68
CA GLN A 21 -3.70 -3.37 7.71
C GLN A 21 -5.18 -3.41 7.32
N ILE A 22 -5.73 -2.30 6.81
CA ILE A 22 -7.11 -2.24 6.31
C ILE A 22 -7.33 -3.27 5.20
N TYR A 23 -6.41 -3.35 4.25
CA TYR A 23 -6.45 -4.36 3.19
C TYR A 23 -6.50 -5.78 3.79
N PHE A 24 -5.60 -6.08 4.71
CA PHE A 24 -5.48 -7.42 5.30
C PHE A 24 -6.72 -7.81 6.11
N GLU A 25 -7.22 -6.92 6.97
CA GLU A 25 -8.44 -7.16 7.75
C GLU A 25 -9.67 -7.28 6.85
N SER A 26 -9.78 -6.48 5.79
CA SER A 26 -10.88 -6.60 4.84
C SER A 26 -10.89 -7.94 4.11
N ALA A 27 -9.71 -8.44 3.72
CA ALA A 27 -9.57 -9.76 3.11
C ALA A 27 -9.95 -10.88 4.10
N LYS A 28 -9.52 -10.76 5.36
CA LYS A 28 -9.85 -11.71 6.42
C LYS A 28 -11.35 -11.77 6.70
N ILE A 29 -12.03 -10.62 6.79
CA ILE A 29 -13.49 -10.54 6.91
C ILE A 29 -14.16 -11.21 5.71
N GLY A 30 -13.67 -10.94 4.50
CA GLY A 30 -14.16 -11.61 3.29
C GLY A 30 -14.08 -13.13 3.39
N CYS A 31 -12.92 -13.68 3.77
CA CYS A 31 -12.74 -15.13 3.93
C CYS A 31 -13.68 -15.72 5.00
N LEU A 32 -13.81 -15.06 6.15
CA LEU A 32 -14.71 -15.51 7.22
C LEU A 32 -16.17 -15.56 6.75
N LEU A 33 -16.61 -14.55 6.02
CA LEU A 33 -17.97 -14.51 5.47
C LEU A 33 -18.19 -15.53 4.36
N TYR A 34 -17.14 -15.93 3.64
CA TYR A 34 -17.20 -16.95 2.59
C TYR A 34 -17.31 -18.37 3.14
N ASP A 35 -16.60 -18.67 4.23
CA ASP A 35 -16.64 -19.98 4.88
C ASP A 35 -17.96 -20.24 5.62
N ASP A 36 -18.68 -19.19 5.99
CA ASP A 36 -19.99 -19.30 6.62
C ASP A 36 -21.07 -19.59 5.56
N ASN A 37 -21.57 -20.84 5.53
CA ASN A 37 -22.66 -21.31 4.65
C ASN A 37 -23.98 -20.51 4.78
N TYR A 38 -24.02 -19.50 5.66
CA TYR A 38 -25.15 -18.60 5.91
C TYR A 38 -25.61 -17.82 4.65
N LEU A 39 -24.73 -17.68 3.66
CA LEU A 39 -25.00 -16.95 2.41
C LEU A 39 -25.24 -17.86 1.19
N ALA A 40 -25.65 -19.11 1.40
CA ALA A 40 -25.96 -20.13 0.37
C ALA A 40 -27.14 -19.80 -0.58
N LEU A 41 -27.56 -18.54 -0.67
CA LEU A 41 -28.35 -18.02 -1.79
C LEU A 41 -27.37 -17.55 -2.86
N ALA A 42 -27.56 -17.97 -4.12
CA ALA A 42 -26.61 -17.77 -5.21
C ALA A 42 -26.09 -16.32 -5.35
N GLU A 43 -26.93 -15.33 -5.05
CA GLU A 43 -26.57 -13.90 -5.08
C GLU A 43 -25.66 -13.48 -3.92
N GLY A 44 -25.86 -14.05 -2.72
CA GLY A 44 -25.01 -13.83 -1.56
C GLY A 44 -23.60 -14.36 -1.76
N GLN A 45 -23.46 -15.56 -2.33
CA GLN A 45 -22.16 -16.10 -2.72
C GLN A 45 -21.47 -15.27 -3.80
N HIS A 46 -22.20 -14.76 -4.79
CA HIS A 46 -21.62 -13.91 -5.83
C HIS A 46 -21.08 -12.60 -5.24
N PHE A 47 -21.85 -11.93 -4.39
CA PHE A 47 -21.43 -10.72 -3.69
C PHE A 47 -20.21 -10.96 -2.78
N LEU A 48 -20.22 -12.05 -2.01
CA LEU A 48 -19.07 -12.44 -1.19
C LEU A 48 -17.83 -12.73 -2.03
N SER A 49 -17.98 -13.44 -3.15
CA SER A 49 -16.87 -13.71 -4.06
C SER A 49 -16.27 -12.41 -4.60
N GLN A 50 -17.08 -11.38 -4.83
CA GLN A 50 -16.59 -10.08 -5.25
C GLN A 50 -15.80 -9.39 -4.13
N ILE A 51 -16.29 -9.43 -2.89
CA ILE A 51 -15.60 -8.85 -1.72
C ILE A 51 -14.28 -9.57 -1.44
N VAL A 52 -14.28 -10.91 -1.45
CA VAL A 52 -13.09 -11.74 -1.20
C VAL A 52 -12.03 -11.49 -2.28
N ASN A 53 -12.43 -11.44 -3.55
CA ASN A 53 -11.50 -11.26 -4.65
C ASN A 53 -11.09 -9.79 -4.84
N GLN A 54 -11.84 -8.84 -4.30
CA GLN A 54 -11.55 -7.41 -4.35
C GLN A 54 -11.54 -6.79 -2.93
N PRO A 55 -10.55 -7.15 -2.10
CA PRO A 55 -10.34 -6.47 -0.81
C PRO A 55 -10.13 -4.97 -1.02
N ILE A 56 -10.46 -4.20 0.02
CA ILE A 56 -10.43 -2.74 -0.02
C ILE A 56 -8.98 -2.29 -0.24
N LYS A 57 -8.76 -1.58 -1.34
CA LYS A 57 -7.45 -1.02 -1.72
C LYS A 57 -7.55 0.50 -1.68
N ILE A 58 -6.78 1.12 -0.79
CA ILE A 58 -6.65 2.58 -0.75
C ILE A 58 -5.61 2.99 -1.79
N THR A 59 -5.97 3.91 -2.68
CA THR A 59 -5.09 4.38 -3.75
C THR A 59 -4.84 5.88 -3.66
N ALA A 60 -3.66 6.31 -4.09
CA ALA A 60 -3.35 7.71 -4.31
C ALA A 60 -3.79 8.12 -5.72
N LYS A 61 -5.05 8.60 -5.84
CA LYS A 61 -5.66 8.99 -7.13
C LYS A 61 -5.55 7.90 -8.21
N GLU A 62 -5.73 6.63 -7.83
CA GLU A 62 -5.68 5.45 -8.73
C GLU A 62 -4.30 5.09 -9.32
N PHE A 63 -3.29 5.97 -9.23
CA PHE A 63 -1.96 5.70 -9.78
C PHE A 63 -1.15 4.69 -8.95
N TYR A 64 -1.29 4.75 -7.63
CA TYR A 64 -0.53 3.92 -6.70
C TYR A 64 -1.43 3.35 -5.64
N LYS A 65 -1.26 2.05 -5.36
CA LYS A 65 -1.82 1.44 -4.15
C LYS A 65 -0.94 1.86 -2.97
N LEU A 66 -1.57 2.37 -1.91
CA LEU A 66 -0.87 2.73 -0.68
C LEU A 66 -0.62 1.44 0.11
N ASP A 67 0.48 0.77 -0.20
CA ASP A 67 0.92 -0.44 0.50
C ASP A 67 2.43 -0.37 0.81
N ARG A 68 2.96 -1.42 1.42
CA ARG A 68 4.39 -1.50 1.76
C ARG A 68 5.29 -1.46 0.52
N SER A 69 4.82 -1.92 -0.64
CA SER A 69 5.56 -1.87 -1.90
C SER A 69 5.71 -0.45 -2.42
N PHE A 70 4.67 0.38 -2.26
CA PHE A 70 4.74 1.81 -2.55
C PHE A 70 5.79 2.52 -1.69
N PHE A 71 5.78 2.27 -0.38
CA PHE A 71 6.78 2.85 0.53
C PHE A 71 8.22 2.41 0.17
N ALA A 72 8.42 1.12 -0.13
CA ALA A 72 9.72 0.61 -0.57
C ALA A 72 10.19 1.29 -1.86
N THR A 73 9.30 1.45 -2.83
CA THR A 73 9.59 2.12 -4.12
C THR A 73 10.00 3.58 -3.89
N LEU A 74 9.28 4.31 -3.04
CA LEU A 74 9.59 5.69 -2.71
C LEU A 74 10.95 5.82 -2.01
N THR A 75 11.25 4.91 -1.08
CA THR A 75 12.51 4.93 -0.32
C THR A 75 13.70 4.65 -1.23
N VAL A 76 13.60 3.61 -2.07
CA VAL A 76 14.64 3.26 -3.06
C VAL A 76 14.84 4.40 -4.06
N GLY A 77 13.75 4.99 -4.57
CA GLY A 77 13.83 6.13 -5.49
C GLY A 77 14.53 7.33 -4.86
N SER A 78 14.22 7.62 -3.59
CA SER A 78 14.84 8.72 -2.84
C SER A 78 16.35 8.51 -2.64
N ILE A 79 16.76 7.31 -2.25
CA ILE A 79 18.18 6.94 -2.09
C ILE A 79 18.90 7.01 -3.44
N THR A 80 18.30 6.48 -4.49
CA THR A 80 18.87 6.50 -5.85
C THR A 80 19.10 7.92 -6.33
N ALA A 81 18.12 8.80 -6.16
CA ALA A 81 18.26 10.21 -6.50
C ALA A 81 19.37 10.90 -5.71
N ALA A 82 19.48 10.62 -4.40
CA ALA A 82 20.55 11.15 -3.56
C ALA A 82 21.94 10.69 -4.03
N ILE A 83 22.10 9.41 -4.36
CA ILE A 83 23.36 8.87 -4.89
C ILE A 83 23.72 9.55 -6.21
N MET A 84 22.78 9.65 -7.15
CA MET A 84 23.01 10.31 -8.44
C MET A 84 23.46 11.76 -8.25
N LEU A 85 22.80 12.52 -7.38
CA LEU A 85 23.18 13.91 -7.10
C LEU A 85 24.61 14.01 -6.56
N VAL A 86 25.02 13.11 -5.65
CA VAL A 86 26.38 13.08 -5.14
C VAL A 86 27.39 12.77 -6.25
N GLN A 87 27.13 11.76 -7.08
CA GLN A 87 28.02 11.36 -8.16
C GLN A 87 28.20 12.50 -9.19
N PHE A 88 27.10 13.12 -9.64
CA PHE A 88 27.16 14.20 -10.62
C PHE A 88 27.78 15.49 -10.06
N GLN A 89 27.61 15.77 -8.76
CA GLN A 89 28.29 16.92 -8.14
C GLN A 89 29.81 16.72 -8.06
N VAL A 90 30.25 15.49 -7.76
CA VAL A 90 31.68 15.14 -7.70
C VAL A 90 32.32 15.17 -9.10
N GLU A 91 31.61 14.78 -10.15
CA GLU A 91 32.13 14.86 -11.53
C GLU A 91 32.21 16.29 -12.09
N SER A 92 31.45 17.22 -11.51
CA SER A 92 31.42 18.64 -11.93
C SER A 92 32.40 19.55 -11.18
N ALA A 93 33.12 19.03 -10.17
CA ALA A 93 34.03 19.76 -9.29
C ALA A 93 35.50 19.37 -9.54
#